data_AF-A0AAD4QM88-F1
#
_entry.id   AF-A0AAD4QM88-F1
#
_cell.length_a   1.000
_cell.length_b   1.000
_cell.length_c   1.000
_cell.angle_alpha   90.00
_cell.angle_beta   90.00
_cell.angle_gamma   90.00
#
_symmetry.space_group_name_H-M   'P 1'
#
loop_
_entity.id
_entity.type
_entity.pdbx_description
1 polymer ?
#
loop_
_entity_poly.entity_id
_entity_poly.type
_entity_poly.pdbx_seq_one_letter_code
_entity_poly.pdbx_strand_id
1 'polypeptide(L)'
;MCSYSTLAEFPSSIGGRLQPLASDVNDFVSGFDDVPTISSPPLEERPIKRSRVTPTDNESNNTGSYKRTGTVGRLSELPLMPLDILYEVLGHLPPSDLLSLSRMNKAFRYVIMSRRSLFLWAASLRGCGAPPCPEDMSAPAWAHLLYGGAYCYSCGAKPVTKILFSLRRRACKSCMASHLLCPSQVPQEHRNMIPYENEYFGNSIHRSRCSNNRHWWDVDVEAFCAELDSLKRLAGDADNTTLDVEATVSEFLARKKKVVADIGEHALICSAWVKNRNACRSTLLSDVRAKRFEDIKSRFLELGYSEKDVVQLRLHPEVRTSKPMSERVWQRIAPLLLPRVNSARDQRLVREGGEHYRQRRALVADAYAKVLRPLSPLRLALSPTFADFLCGNQALADAVALSADRDNLYLPKLIYEAICKFCPELEARAVERTRQSFPLQHRYMNAQIVVNQLLGFTCLPTIAIVRRNLRL
;
A
#
# COMPACT_ATOMS: atom_id res chain seq x y z
N MET A 1 -14.49 -15.04 7.53
CA MET A 1 -13.96 -16.20 8.26
C MET A 1 -12.48 -16.33 7.91
N CYS A 2 -11.60 -15.72 8.69
CA CYS A 2 -10.17 -16.02 8.65
C CYS A 2 -9.88 -16.73 9.97
N SER A 3 -9.69 -18.06 9.89
CA SER A 3 -9.37 -18.94 11.00
C SER A 3 -7.95 -18.68 11.48
N TYR A 4 -7.80 -18.23 12.73
CA TYR A 4 -6.53 -18.21 13.44
C TYR A 4 -6.42 -19.52 14.22
N SER A 5 -5.75 -20.52 13.63
CA SER A 5 -5.43 -21.76 14.32
C SER A 5 -4.02 -22.19 13.92
N THR A 6 -3.02 -21.75 14.68
CA THR A 6 -1.77 -22.52 14.82
C THR A 6 -1.21 -22.26 16.21
N LEU A 7 -1.42 -23.23 17.09
CA LEU A 7 -0.86 -23.33 18.43
C LEU A 7 0.64 -23.61 18.29
N ALA A 8 1.46 -22.82 18.96
CA ALA A 8 2.81 -23.21 19.34
C ALA A 8 2.80 -23.38 20.87
N GLU A 9 2.91 -24.63 21.29
CA GLU A 9 3.04 -25.05 22.68
C GLU A 9 4.37 -24.56 23.26
N PHE A 10 4.33 -23.95 24.44
CA PHE A 10 5.51 -23.78 25.30
C PHE A 10 5.21 -24.36 26.69
N PRO A 11 6.20 -25.01 27.34
CA PRO A 11 5.94 -25.97 28.40
C PRO A 11 5.77 -25.33 29.78
N SER A 12 4.86 -25.94 30.54
CA SER A 12 4.55 -25.69 31.95
C SER A 12 5.64 -26.27 32.87
N SER A 13 6.21 -25.44 33.74
CA SER A 13 6.88 -25.78 35.01
C SER A 13 7.69 -24.53 35.41
N ILE A 14 7.36 -23.82 36.49
CA ILE A 14 7.84 -24.10 37.85
C ILE A 14 6.87 -23.42 38.83
N GLY A 15 6.43 -24.16 39.84
CA GLY A 15 5.67 -23.65 40.97
C GLY A 15 6.54 -22.82 41.91
N GLY A 16 6.02 -21.67 42.34
CA GLY A 16 6.62 -20.82 43.37
C GLY A 16 5.53 -20.01 44.05
N ARG A 17 5.14 -20.43 45.26
CA ARG A 17 4.24 -19.73 46.17
C ARG A 17 4.94 -18.45 46.66
N LEU A 18 4.39 -17.28 46.36
CA LEU A 18 4.76 -16.03 47.02
C LEU A 18 3.52 -15.23 47.41
N GLN A 19 3.46 -14.88 48.69
CA GLN A 19 2.46 -14.04 49.33
C GLN A 19 2.57 -12.58 48.84
N PRO A 20 1.50 -11.77 48.93
CA PRO A 20 1.51 -10.42 48.40
C PRO A 20 2.13 -9.44 49.40
N LEU A 21 3.19 -8.75 48.99
CA LEU A 21 3.60 -7.48 49.61
C LEU A 21 2.79 -6.35 48.98
N ALA A 22 1.99 -5.69 49.80
CA ALA A 22 1.29 -4.47 49.48
C ALA A 22 2.21 -3.26 49.72
N SER A 23 2.32 -2.36 48.74
CA SER A 23 2.38 -0.92 48.98
C SER A 23 2.20 -0.12 47.67
N ASP A 24 1.19 0.74 47.71
CA ASP A 24 1.09 2.07 47.10
C ASP A 24 1.22 2.23 45.58
N VAL A 25 0.06 2.10 44.91
CA VAL A 25 -0.32 2.92 43.76
C VAL A 25 -1.73 3.46 44.00
N ASN A 26 -1.86 4.33 45.00
CA ASN A 26 -3.03 5.19 45.19
C ASN A 26 -2.69 6.55 44.57
N ASP A 27 -3.26 6.85 43.41
CA ASP A 27 -3.70 8.21 43.03
C ASP A 27 -4.47 8.18 41.71
N PHE A 28 -5.58 7.43 41.72
CA PHE A 28 -6.77 7.76 40.97
C PHE A 28 -7.92 6.95 41.58
N VAL A 29 -9.00 7.62 41.98
CA VAL A 29 -10.16 7.09 42.74
C VAL A 29 -10.00 7.20 44.27
N SER A 30 -9.99 8.42 44.78
CA SER A 30 -10.49 8.71 46.13
C SER A 30 -11.90 9.28 46.02
N GLY A 31 -12.82 8.66 46.74
CA GLY A 31 -14.22 9.09 46.88
C GLY A 31 -15.17 8.30 45.99
N PHE A 32 -15.61 7.12 46.44
CA PHE A 32 -16.97 6.59 46.32
C PHE A 32 -17.06 5.25 47.09
N ASP A 33 -16.73 5.30 48.38
CA ASP A 33 -17.24 4.31 49.33
C ASP A 33 -18.44 4.96 50.02
N ASP A 34 -19.60 4.76 49.43
CA ASP A 34 -20.91 4.79 50.10
C ASP A 34 -21.90 4.18 49.11
N VAL A 35 -22.49 3.04 49.48
CA VAL A 35 -23.59 2.41 48.77
C VAL A 35 -24.88 3.05 49.27
N PRO A 36 -25.62 3.84 48.47
CA PRO A 36 -27.00 4.13 48.82
C PRO A 36 -27.85 2.97 48.30
N THR A 37 -28.40 2.20 49.23
CA THR A 37 -29.56 1.34 48.98
C THR A 37 -30.65 2.18 48.30
N ILE A 38 -30.96 1.87 47.05
CA ILE A 38 -32.09 2.49 46.34
C ILE A 38 -33.37 1.91 46.92
N SER A 39 -33.88 2.51 47.99
CA SER A 39 -35.28 2.39 48.40
C SER A 39 -36.08 3.48 47.67
N SER A 40 -36.98 3.05 46.77
CA SER A 40 -37.92 3.92 46.07
C SER A 40 -38.79 4.72 47.06
N PRO A 41 -38.88 6.06 46.97
CA PRO A 41 -39.86 6.81 47.74
C PRO A 41 -41.22 6.87 47.02
N PRO A 42 -42.34 7.03 47.76
CA PRO A 42 -43.70 6.99 47.20
C PRO A 42 -44.04 8.26 46.41
N LEU A 43 -44.97 8.11 45.47
CA LEU A 43 -45.51 9.18 44.63
C LEU A 43 -46.30 10.20 45.48
N GLU A 44 -45.84 11.44 45.54
CA GLU A 44 -46.63 12.58 46.02
C GLU A 44 -46.94 13.57 44.89
N GLU A 45 -48.23 13.89 44.77
CA GLU A 45 -48.82 14.82 43.82
C GLU A 45 -48.41 16.27 44.13
N ARG A 46 -48.04 17.04 43.09
CA ARG A 46 -47.71 18.46 43.23
C ARG A 46 -48.95 19.35 43.08
N PRO A 47 -49.10 20.44 43.87
CA PRO A 47 -50.25 21.32 43.78
C PRO A 47 -50.19 22.30 42.60
N ILE A 48 -51.38 22.73 42.16
CA ILE A 48 -51.67 23.58 41.00
C ILE A 48 -51.76 25.08 41.36
N LYS A 49 -51.34 25.93 40.39
CA LYS A 49 -51.63 27.37 40.13
C LYS A 49 -50.81 28.47 40.84
N ARG A 50 -50.22 29.38 40.05
CA ARG A 50 -50.83 30.68 39.68
C ARG A 50 -50.14 31.36 38.48
N SER A 51 -50.96 32.09 37.71
CA SER A 51 -50.75 32.74 36.42
C SER A 51 -50.06 34.11 36.48
N ARG A 52 -49.40 34.53 35.39
CA ARG A 52 -49.16 35.95 35.07
C ARG A 52 -49.39 36.26 33.59
N VAL A 53 -50.05 37.39 33.36
CA VAL A 53 -50.72 37.91 32.15
C VAL A 53 -49.73 38.46 31.10
N THR A 54 -50.13 38.39 29.82
CA THR A 54 -49.50 38.89 28.58
C THR A 54 -49.61 40.41 28.40
N PRO A 55 -48.76 41.03 27.56
CA PRO A 55 -49.18 41.45 26.20
C PRO A 55 -48.03 41.29 25.17
N THR A 56 -48.13 41.33 23.84
CA THR A 56 -49.16 41.48 22.80
C THR A 56 -48.47 41.06 21.49
N ASP A 57 -49.21 40.31 20.67
CA ASP A 57 -49.32 40.29 19.21
C ASP A 57 -48.07 40.44 18.31
N ASN A 58 -47.74 39.34 17.62
CA ASN A 58 -47.61 39.37 16.16
C ASN A 58 -47.86 37.97 15.58
N GLU A 59 -48.93 37.87 14.79
CA GLU A 59 -49.31 36.70 14.01
C GLU A 59 -48.29 36.39 12.92
N SER A 60 -47.78 35.16 12.89
CA SER A 60 -47.46 34.50 11.62
C SER A 60 -47.54 32.97 11.75
N ASN A 61 -48.54 32.46 11.05
CA ASN A 61 -48.75 31.13 10.50
C ASN A 61 -47.72 30.02 10.77
N ASN A 62 -48.25 28.96 11.39
CA ASN A 62 -48.18 27.57 10.95
C ASN A 62 -46.82 26.85 10.99
N THR A 63 -46.65 25.95 11.97
CA THR A 63 -46.43 24.52 11.70
C THR A 63 -46.57 23.74 13.02
N GLY A 64 -47.36 22.67 12.98
CA GLY A 64 -47.63 21.81 14.13
C GLY A 64 -46.35 21.30 14.78
N SER A 65 -46.10 21.75 16.02
CA SER A 65 -45.13 21.13 16.91
C SER A 65 -45.67 19.77 17.35
N TYR A 66 -45.39 18.74 16.55
CA TYR A 66 -45.46 17.37 17.02
C TYR A 66 -44.48 17.25 18.18
N LYS A 67 -45.00 17.30 19.42
CA LYS A 67 -44.32 16.76 20.59
C LYS A 67 -43.96 15.32 20.25
N ARG A 68 -42.72 15.08 19.82
CA ARG A 68 -42.14 13.74 19.77
C ARG A 68 -42.04 13.27 21.21
N THR A 69 -43.11 12.67 21.71
CA THR A 69 -43.02 11.71 22.80
C THR A 69 -42.07 10.63 22.31
N GLY A 70 -40.81 10.71 22.73
CA GLY A 70 -39.83 9.70 22.40
C GLY A 70 -40.38 8.37 22.87
N THR A 71 -40.73 7.49 21.93
CA THR A 71 -40.96 6.09 22.20
C THR A 71 -39.74 5.61 22.98
N VAL A 72 -39.95 5.30 24.26
CA VAL A 72 -38.99 4.58 25.08
C VAL A 72 -38.66 3.32 24.29
N GLY A 73 -37.49 3.28 23.66
CA GLY A 73 -37.14 2.22 22.73
C GLY A 73 -37.14 0.89 23.47
N ARG A 74 -37.54 -0.21 22.82
CA ARG A 74 -37.61 -1.58 23.38
C ARG A 74 -36.32 -2.09 24.06
N LEU A 75 -35.22 -1.33 24.00
CA LEU A 75 -33.92 -1.62 24.60
C LEU A 75 -33.56 -0.71 25.79
N SER A 76 -34.47 0.18 26.23
CA SER A 76 -34.26 1.02 27.43
C SER A 76 -34.14 0.20 28.71
N GLU A 77 -34.68 -1.02 28.71
CA GLU A 77 -34.60 -1.97 29.83
C GLU A 77 -33.34 -2.83 29.81
N LEU A 78 -32.54 -2.78 28.74
CA LEU A 78 -31.31 -3.61 28.66
C LEU A 78 -30.34 -3.32 29.82
N PRO A 79 -30.10 -2.06 30.25
CA PRO A 79 -29.30 -1.78 31.44
C PRO A 79 -29.91 -2.24 32.78
N LEU A 80 -31.19 -2.62 32.81
CA LEU A 80 -31.91 -3.13 34.00
C LEU A 80 -31.85 -4.66 34.11
N MET A 81 -31.30 -5.34 33.10
CA MET A 81 -31.14 -6.79 33.11
C MET A 81 -30.14 -7.23 34.20
N PRO A 82 -30.27 -8.46 34.73
CA PRO A 82 -29.28 -9.03 35.63
C PRO A 82 -27.87 -8.98 35.01
N LEU A 83 -26.87 -8.71 35.85
CA LEU A 83 -25.50 -8.51 35.40
C LEU A 83 -24.94 -9.72 34.63
N ASP A 84 -25.34 -10.94 34.97
CA ASP A 84 -24.86 -12.15 34.29
C ASP A 84 -25.27 -12.19 32.82
N ILE A 85 -26.52 -11.85 32.51
CA ILE A 85 -27.02 -11.79 31.13
C ILE A 85 -26.35 -10.64 30.37
N LEU A 86 -26.17 -9.50 31.04
CA LEU A 86 -25.43 -8.37 30.47
C LEU A 86 -24.00 -8.77 30.13
N TYR A 87 -23.30 -9.45 31.03
CA TYR A 87 -21.94 -9.90 30.80
C TYR A 87 -21.83 -10.92 29.67
N GLU A 88 -22.78 -11.85 29.54
CA GLU A 88 -22.82 -12.79 28.41
C GLU A 88 -22.95 -12.05 27.07
N VAL A 89 -23.91 -11.12 26.96
CA VAL A 89 -24.11 -10.32 25.75
C VAL A 89 -22.89 -9.47 25.43
N LEU A 90 -22.34 -8.78 26.45
CA LEU A 90 -21.17 -7.93 26.29
C LEU A 90 -19.90 -8.73 25.97
N GLY A 91 -19.81 -9.99 26.41
CA GLY A 91 -18.68 -10.89 26.16
C GLY A 91 -18.46 -11.21 24.68
N HIS A 92 -19.51 -11.11 23.86
CA HIS A 92 -19.44 -11.29 22.42
C HIS A 92 -18.99 -10.04 21.64
N LEU A 93 -18.88 -8.89 22.30
CA LEU A 93 -18.58 -7.63 21.63
C LEU A 93 -17.07 -7.41 21.45
N PRO A 94 -16.63 -6.85 20.32
CA PRO A 94 -15.24 -6.44 20.14
C PRO A 94 -14.91 -5.21 21.02
N PRO A 95 -13.61 -4.93 21.25
CA PRO A 95 -13.22 -3.86 22.16
C PRO A 95 -13.70 -2.47 21.72
N SER A 96 -13.83 -2.25 20.41
CA SER A 96 -14.38 -0.99 19.84
C SER A 96 -15.81 -0.72 20.29
N ASP A 97 -16.61 -1.78 20.40
CA ASP A 97 -18.04 -1.69 20.65
C ASP A 97 -18.29 -1.56 22.15
N LEU A 98 -17.51 -2.28 22.97
CA LEU A 98 -17.46 -2.06 24.42
C LEU A 98 -17.09 -0.61 24.76
N LEU A 99 -16.07 -0.06 24.09
CA LEU A 99 -15.70 1.35 24.25
C LEU A 99 -16.81 2.29 23.81
N SER A 100 -17.49 2.00 22.71
CA SER A 100 -18.60 2.83 22.22
C SER A 100 -19.79 2.81 23.18
N LEU A 101 -20.19 1.63 23.66
CA LEU A 101 -21.26 1.47 24.65
C LEU A 101 -20.95 2.21 25.95
N SER A 102 -19.72 2.09 26.46
CA SER A 102 -19.29 2.80 27.67
C SER A 102 -19.26 4.33 27.52
N ARG A 103 -19.29 4.86 26.30
CA ARG A 103 -19.37 6.31 26.02
C ARG A 103 -20.80 6.78 25.78
N MET A 104 -21.70 5.89 25.35
CA MET A 104 -23.07 6.24 24.99
C MET A 104 -24.04 6.24 26.18
N ASN A 105 -23.80 5.43 27.21
CA ASN A 105 -24.72 5.28 28.35
C ASN A 105 -23.96 5.21 29.68
N LYS A 106 -24.39 6.00 30.67
CA LYS A 106 -23.80 6.02 32.02
C LYS A 106 -23.91 4.68 32.75
N ALA A 107 -25.04 3.96 32.60
CA ALA A 107 -25.23 2.65 33.21
C ALA A 107 -24.27 1.61 32.63
N PHE A 108 -24.15 1.54 31.29
CA PHE A 108 -23.15 0.68 30.66
C PHE A 108 -21.74 1.09 31.03
N ARG A 109 -21.45 2.38 31.13
CA ARG A 109 -20.13 2.84 31.59
C ARG A 109 -19.80 2.29 32.98
N TYR A 110 -20.73 2.39 33.92
CA TYR A 110 -20.55 1.90 35.28
C TYR A 110 -20.27 0.39 35.31
N VAL A 111 -21.04 -0.39 34.55
CA VAL A 111 -20.88 -1.85 34.48
C VAL A 111 -19.59 -2.25 33.76
N ILE A 112 -19.33 -1.69 32.58
CA ILE A 112 -18.22 -2.08 31.68
C ILE A 112 -16.85 -1.64 32.22
N MET A 113 -16.77 -0.48 32.89
CA MET A 113 -15.52 0.06 33.44
C MET A 113 -15.25 -0.41 34.88
N SER A 114 -16.09 -1.29 35.43
CA SER A 114 -15.89 -1.85 36.76
C SER A 114 -14.75 -2.87 36.80
N ARG A 115 -14.16 -3.11 37.98
CA ARG A 115 -13.17 -4.18 38.15
C ARG A 115 -13.79 -5.57 37.91
N ARG A 116 -15.09 -5.73 38.17
CA ARG A 116 -15.81 -6.99 37.98
C ARG A 116 -15.89 -7.40 36.51
N SER A 117 -15.87 -6.45 35.58
CA SER A 117 -15.94 -6.69 34.14
C SER A 117 -14.58 -6.81 33.45
N LEU A 118 -13.46 -6.90 34.18
CA LEU A 118 -12.12 -7.01 33.58
C LEU A 118 -11.98 -8.26 32.68
N PHE A 119 -12.69 -9.34 33.00
CA PHE A 119 -12.71 -10.55 32.19
C PHE A 119 -13.29 -10.31 30.79
N LEU A 120 -14.25 -9.39 30.63
CA LEU A 120 -14.82 -9.03 29.33
C LEU A 120 -13.76 -8.41 28.42
N TRP A 121 -12.98 -7.48 28.97
CA TRP A 121 -11.89 -6.83 28.23
C TRP A 121 -10.81 -7.82 27.83
N ALA A 122 -10.40 -8.69 28.76
CA ALA A 122 -9.41 -9.73 28.48
C ALA A 122 -9.89 -10.70 27.39
N ALA A 123 -11.14 -11.17 27.47
CA ALA A 123 -11.73 -12.04 26.46
C ALA A 123 -11.84 -11.35 25.09
N SER A 124 -12.34 -10.12 25.06
CA SER A 124 -12.54 -9.33 23.85
C SER A 124 -11.22 -9.00 23.13
N LEU A 125 -10.19 -8.62 23.88
CA LEU A 125 -8.84 -8.36 23.35
C LEU A 125 -8.22 -9.63 22.76
N ARG A 126 -8.32 -10.77 23.46
CA ARG A 126 -7.84 -12.08 22.95
C ARG A 126 -8.59 -12.50 21.69
N GLY A 127 -9.92 -12.36 21.65
CA GLY A 127 -10.74 -12.70 20.48
C GLY A 127 -10.38 -11.87 19.23
N CYS A 128 -9.86 -10.67 19.41
CA CYS A 128 -9.36 -9.82 18.32
C CYS A 128 -7.87 -10.03 17.97
N GLY A 129 -7.21 -10.98 18.63
CA GLY A 129 -5.77 -11.22 18.48
C GLY A 129 -4.92 -10.00 18.84
N ALA A 130 -5.34 -9.19 19.82
CA ALA A 130 -4.58 -8.03 20.28
C ALA A 130 -3.28 -8.47 20.99
N PRO A 131 -2.22 -7.63 21.00
CA PRO A 131 -1.06 -7.87 21.86
C PRO A 131 -1.49 -7.93 23.34
N PRO A 132 -0.72 -8.64 24.18
CA PRO A 132 -1.00 -8.72 25.61
C PRO A 132 -1.14 -7.31 26.20
N CYS A 133 -2.01 -7.17 27.20
CA CYS A 133 -2.09 -5.91 27.93
C CYS A 133 -0.82 -5.77 28.76
N PRO A 134 -0.08 -4.65 28.66
CA PRO A 134 1.12 -4.50 29.45
C PRO A 134 0.76 -4.16 30.91
N GLU A 135 1.66 -4.46 31.84
CA GLU A 135 1.41 -4.34 33.29
C GLU A 135 1.19 -2.88 33.74
N ASP A 136 1.74 -1.92 32.99
CA ASP A 136 1.60 -0.48 33.24
C ASP A 136 0.23 0.09 32.81
N MET A 137 -0.66 -0.71 32.23
CA MET A 137 -1.97 -0.27 31.76
C MET A 137 -3.11 -1.18 32.18
N SER A 138 -4.28 -0.59 32.44
CA SER A 138 -5.51 -1.34 32.59
C SER A 138 -6.03 -1.86 31.24
N ALA A 139 -6.68 -3.02 31.22
CA ALA A 139 -7.24 -3.59 30.00
C ALA A 139 -8.18 -2.65 29.22
N PRO A 140 -9.06 -1.83 29.88
CA PRO A 140 -9.85 -0.82 29.17
C PRO A 140 -9.02 0.29 28.55
N ALA A 141 -7.96 0.76 29.24
CA ALA A 141 -7.05 1.78 28.70
C ALA A 141 -6.24 1.23 27.51
N TRP A 142 -5.80 -0.02 27.59
CA TRP A 142 -5.13 -0.71 26.48
C TRP A 142 -6.06 -0.89 25.28
N ALA A 143 -7.30 -1.34 25.51
CA ALA A 143 -8.33 -1.41 24.47
C ALA A 143 -8.59 -0.04 23.85
N HIS A 144 -8.61 1.02 24.66
CA HIS A 144 -8.78 2.39 24.18
C HIS A 144 -7.62 2.84 23.28
N LEU A 145 -6.38 2.48 23.61
CA LEU A 145 -5.21 2.76 22.78
C LEU A 145 -5.30 2.09 21.41
N LEU A 146 -5.65 0.80 21.40
CA LEU A 146 -5.71 0.01 20.16
C LEU A 146 -6.96 0.29 19.30
N TYR A 147 -8.13 0.43 19.92
CA TYR A 147 -9.45 0.42 19.26
C TYR A 147 -10.31 1.65 19.57
N GLY A 148 -9.87 2.56 20.44
CA GLY A 148 -10.69 3.66 20.95
C GLY A 148 -10.93 4.84 20.01
N GLY A 149 -10.39 4.79 18.79
CA GLY A 149 -10.57 5.78 17.74
C GLY A 149 -9.27 6.44 17.29
N ALA A 150 -9.34 7.15 16.17
CA ALA A 150 -8.18 7.82 15.57
C ALA A 150 -8.12 9.29 16.00
N TYR A 151 -7.86 9.58 17.27
CA TYR A 151 -7.72 10.96 17.77
C TYR A 151 -6.50 11.15 18.66
N CYS A 152 -6.03 12.39 18.75
CA CYS A 152 -4.94 12.80 19.62
C CYS A 152 -5.38 12.82 21.08
N TYR A 153 -4.59 12.24 21.99
CA TYR A 153 -4.91 12.24 23.42
C TYR A 153 -4.68 13.59 24.08
N SER A 154 -3.79 14.41 23.54
CA SER A 154 -3.49 15.75 24.08
C SER A 154 -4.51 16.80 23.64
N CYS A 155 -4.89 16.84 22.36
CA CYS A 155 -5.73 17.91 21.80
C CYS A 155 -7.06 17.44 21.19
N GLY A 156 -7.34 16.14 21.13
CA GLY A 156 -8.57 15.60 20.56
C GLY A 156 -8.68 15.63 19.03
N ALA A 157 -7.68 16.19 18.32
CA ALA A 157 -7.68 16.30 16.87
C ALA A 157 -7.78 14.93 16.16
N LYS A 158 -8.48 14.89 15.02
CA LYS A 158 -8.72 13.70 14.18
C LYS A 158 -8.34 13.98 12.72
N PRO A 159 -7.90 12.98 11.93
CA PRO A 159 -7.60 11.60 12.32
C PRO A 159 -6.13 11.41 12.77
N VAL A 160 -5.92 10.66 13.85
CA VAL A 160 -4.59 10.17 14.29
C VAL A 160 -4.56 8.64 14.18
N THR A 161 -3.99 8.14 13.07
CA THR A 161 -3.96 6.70 12.77
C THR A 161 -2.85 5.97 13.52
N LYS A 162 -1.68 6.61 13.67
CA LYS A 162 -0.50 6.02 14.30
C LYS A 162 -0.60 6.03 15.83
N ILE A 163 -0.10 4.96 16.44
CA ILE A 163 0.07 4.79 17.89
C ILE A 163 1.57 4.88 18.18
N LEU A 164 1.95 5.63 19.21
CA LEU A 164 3.30 5.67 19.76
C LEU A 164 3.36 4.65 20.91
N PHE A 165 3.70 3.40 20.60
CA PHE A 165 3.63 2.30 21.58
C PHE A 165 4.65 2.44 22.71
N SER A 166 5.82 3.02 22.43
CA SER A 166 6.86 3.29 23.42
C SER A 166 6.44 4.39 24.40
N LEU A 167 5.51 5.26 24.00
CA LEU A 167 4.95 6.34 24.83
C LEU A 167 3.51 6.06 25.29
N ARG A 168 2.97 4.88 24.99
CA ARG A 168 1.59 4.44 25.30
C ARG A 168 0.49 5.43 24.87
N ARG A 169 0.67 6.19 23.78
CA ARG A 169 -0.27 7.27 23.40
C ARG A 169 -0.50 7.45 21.91
N ARG A 170 -1.56 8.18 21.56
CA ARG A 170 -1.81 8.71 20.20
C ARG A 170 -1.60 10.21 20.21
N ALA A 171 -0.75 10.70 19.31
CA ALA A 171 -0.48 12.13 19.16
C ALA A 171 -0.55 12.56 17.69
N CYS A 172 -1.13 13.73 17.41
CA CYS A 172 -1.10 14.34 16.09
C CYS A 172 0.27 15.00 15.84
N LYS A 173 0.53 15.37 14.57
CA LYS A 173 1.82 15.98 14.19
C LYS A 173 2.14 17.27 14.95
N SER A 174 1.14 18.11 15.23
CA SER A 174 1.35 19.34 16.00
C SER A 174 1.72 19.05 17.45
N CYS A 175 0.96 18.19 18.14
CA CYS A 175 1.30 17.80 19.52
C CYS A 175 2.66 17.10 19.60
N MET A 176 3.02 16.26 18.62
CA MET A 176 4.37 15.68 18.57
C MET A 176 5.44 16.76 18.40
N ALA A 177 5.21 17.79 17.58
CA ALA A 177 6.16 18.89 17.44
C ALA A 177 6.28 19.76 18.70
N SER A 178 5.19 19.90 19.47
CA SER A 178 5.16 20.70 20.70
C SER A 178 5.74 19.98 21.91
N HIS A 179 5.47 18.68 22.06
CA HIS A 179 5.76 17.93 23.29
C HIS A 179 6.95 16.98 23.18
N LEU A 180 7.44 16.65 21.98
CA LEU A 180 8.62 15.80 21.85
C LEU A 180 9.90 16.62 22.05
N LEU A 181 10.56 16.35 23.17
CA LEU A 181 11.87 16.88 23.51
C LEU A 181 12.97 16.09 22.80
N CYS A 182 13.97 16.81 22.28
CA CYS A 182 15.16 16.22 21.71
C CYS A 182 16.21 15.92 22.80
N PRO A 183 17.27 15.15 22.50
CA PRO A 183 18.26 14.74 23.50
C PRO A 183 18.92 15.91 24.24
N SER A 184 19.16 17.05 23.57
CA SER A 184 19.79 18.21 24.22
C SER A 184 18.91 18.86 25.28
N GLN A 185 17.61 18.58 25.30
CA GLN A 185 16.65 19.11 26.28
C GLN A 185 16.44 18.17 27.47
N VAL A 186 17.02 16.96 27.44
CA VAL A 186 16.87 15.96 28.51
C VAL A 186 18.24 15.64 29.11
N PRO A 187 18.42 15.72 30.44
CA PRO A 187 19.66 15.37 31.12
C PRO A 187 20.16 13.98 30.73
N GLN A 188 21.44 13.86 30.36
CA GLN A 188 22.01 12.64 29.78
C GLN A 188 21.84 11.40 30.67
N GLU A 189 21.98 11.59 31.98
CA GLU A 189 21.85 10.57 33.02
C GLU A 189 20.41 9.99 33.14
N HIS A 190 19.38 10.76 32.78
CA HIS A 190 17.97 10.35 32.89
C HIS A 190 17.41 9.69 31.63
N ARG A 191 18.08 9.85 30.48
CA ARG A 191 17.56 9.47 29.15
C ARG A 191 17.14 8.00 29.00
N ASN A 192 17.75 7.09 29.76
CA ASN A 192 17.46 5.65 29.70
C ASN A 192 16.39 5.20 30.70
N MET A 193 15.86 6.12 31.51
CA MET A 193 14.92 5.88 32.61
C MET A 193 13.54 6.46 32.30
N ILE A 194 13.43 7.19 31.20
CA ILE A 194 12.21 7.81 30.71
C ILE A 194 11.86 7.16 29.35
N PRO A 195 10.61 6.73 29.14
CA PRO A 195 10.18 6.19 27.86
C PRO A 195 10.44 7.17 26.71
N TYR A 196 10.89 6.64 25.57
CA TYR A 196 11.24 7.43 24.41
C TYR A 196 10.72 6.80 23.12
N GLU A 197 10.56 7.64 22.10
CA GLU A 197 10.22 7.24 20.74
C GLU A 197 11.42 7.41 19.82
N ASN A 198 11.66 6.40 18.97
CA ASN A 198 12.82 6.37 18.06
C ASN A 198 12.52 7.04 16.71
N GLU A 199 11.27 7.43 16.47
CA GLU A 199 10.86 8.06 15.22
C GLU A 199 10.42 9.51 15.49
N TYR A 200 11.14 10.47 14.89
CA TYR A 200 10.71 11.87 14.85
C TYR A 200 9.64 12.06 13.76
N PHE A 201 8.51 12.66 14.13
CA PHE A 201 7.36 12.83 13.24
C PHE A 201 7.07 14.28 12.82
N GLY A 202 7.94 15.23 13.19
CA GLY A 202 7.85 16.62 12.76
C GLY A 202 8.29 16.82 11.31
N ASN A 203 7.84 17.92 10.70
CA ASN A 203 8.30 18.34 9.37
C ASN A 203 9.83 18.47 9.34
N SER A 204 10.40 18.28 8.15
CA SER A 204 11.82 18.15 7.79
C SER A 204 12.81 19.16 8.40
N ILE A 205 12.32 20.25 8.98
CA ILE A 205 13.12 21.38 9.49
C ILE A 205 13.88 21.01 10.78
N HIS A 206 13.34 20.11 11.63
CA HIS A 206 14.03 19.68 12.86
C HIS A 206 14.93 18.45 12.68
N ARG A 207 14.86 17.78 11.52
CA ARG A 207 15.69 16.61 11.21
C ARG A 207 17.19 16.95 11.17
N SER A 208 17.54 18.20 10.87
CA SER A 208 18.94 18.62 10.73
C SER A 208 19.63 18.96 12.06
N ARG A 209 18.90 19.08 13.18
CA ARG A 209 19.46 19.52 14.47
C ARG A 209 19.53 18.43 15.55
N CYS A 210 18.94 17.27 15.31
CA CYS A 210 18.90 16.19 16.29
C CYS A 210 19.67 14.97 15.75
N SER A 211 20.91 14.80 16.22
CA SER A 211 21.80 13.69 15.82
C SER A 211 21.39 12.33 16.41
N ASN A 212 20.47 12.31 17.39
CA ASN A 212 20.00 11.10 18.03
C ASN A 212 18.50 10.91 17.79
N ASN A 213 18.11 9.71 17.39
CA ASN A 213 16.73 9.36 17.01
C ASN A 213 15.76 9.26 18.20
N ARG A 214 16.21 9.48 19.44
CA ARG A 214 15.38 9.35 20.64
C ARG A 214 14.73 10.67 21.03
N HIS A 215 13.42 10.60 21.27
CA HIS A 215 12.60 11.73 21.68
C HIS A 215 11.77 11.36 22.89
N TRP A 216 11.67 12.28 23.85
CA TRP A 216 10.93 12.09 25.08
C TRP A 216 9.70 12.97 25.09
N TRP A 217 8.64 12.54 25.76
CA TRP A 217 7.48 13.38 25.96
C TRP A 217 7.73 14.31 27.16
N ASP A 218 7.54 15.62 26.97
CA ASP A 218 7.78 16.64 27.99
C ASP A 218 7.14 16.34 29.35
N VAL A 219 5.85 16.02 29.38
CA VAL A 219 5.11 15.68 30.62
C VAL A 219 5.72 14.46 31.32
N ASP A 220 6.23 13.49 30.56
CA ASP A 220 6.83 12.28 31.16
C ASP A 220 8.22 12.59 31.76
N VAL A 221 8.96 13.52 31.15
CA VAL A 221 10.24 14.01 31.67
C VAL A 221 10.02 14.82 32.95
N GLU A 222 9.06 15.73 32.94
CA GLU A 222 8.69 16.54 34.11
C GLU A 222 8.25 15.66 35.28
N ALA A 223 7.39 14.66 35.03
CA ALA A 223 6.95 13.71 36.04
C ALA A 223 8.12 12.90 36.63
N PHE A 224 9.03 12.41 35.78
CA PHE A 224 10.21 11.69 36.25
C PHE A 224 11.12 12.58 37.12
N CYS A 225 11.39 13.81 36.69
CA CYS A 225 12.23 14.74 37.44
C CYS A 225 11.59 15.10 38.79
N ALA A 226 10.29 15.36 38.82
CA ALA A 226 9.57 15.66 40.05
C ALA A 226 9.60 14.48 41.06
N GLU A 227 9.43 13.25 40.58
CA GLU A 227 9.53 12.04 41.42
C GLU A 227 10.95 11.88 41.98
N LEU A 228 11.97 12.05 41.14
CA LEU A 228 13.38 11.98 41.56
C LEU A 228 13.72 13.08 42.59
N ASP A 229 13.26 14.30 42.38
CA ASP A 229 13.47 15.41 43.32
C ASP A 229 12.76 15.17 44.65
N SER A 230 11.56 14.59 44.63
CA SER A 230 10.82 14.24 45.86
C SER A 230 11.58 13.23 46.71
N LEU A 231 12.19 12.20 46.09
CA LEU A 231 13.01 11.21 46.77
C LEU A 231 14.27 11.84 47.38
N LYS A 232 14.91 12.77 46.66
CA LYS A 232 16.08 13.50 47.15
C LYS A 232 15.75 14.46 48.31
N ARG A 233 14.54 15.02 48.35
CA ARG A 233 14.10 15.90 49.46
C ARG A 233 13.80 15.12 50.73
N LEU A 234 13.05 14.02 50.63
CA LEU A 234 12.76 13.14 51.77
C LEU A 234 14.04 12.64 52.47
N ALA A 235 15.10 12.52 51.69
CA ALA A 235 16.44 12.19 52.13
C ALA A 235 17.21 13.32 52.83
N GLY A 236 16.94 14.58 52.49
CA GLY A 236 17.64 15.75 53.05
C GLY A 236 17.10 16.21 54.40
N ASP A 237 15.84 15.91 54.71
CA ASP A 237 15.18 16.30 55.97
C ASP A 237 15.37 15.28 57.12
N ALA A 238 15.97 14.12 56.84
CA ALA A 238 16.15 13.04 57.81
C ALA A 238 17.54 13.10 58.48
N ASP A 239 17.67 13.91 59.53
CA ASP A 239 18.89 13.98 60.36
C ASP A 239 19.13 12.70 61.19
N ASN A 240 18.25 11.70 61.18
CA ASN A 240 18.44 10.49 62.00
C ASN A 240 17.62 9.24 61.61
N THR A 241 17.60 8.78 60.36
CA THR A 241 17.12 7.40 60.09
C THR A 241 17.75 6.81 58.82
N THR A 242 18.66 5.84 59.02
CA THR A 242 18.92 4.55 58.34
C THR A 242 18.52 4.24 56.87
N LEU A 243 17.97 5.17 56.10
CA LEU A 243 17.74 5.01 54.67
C LEU A 243 18.96 5.57 53.95
N ASP A 244 19.76 4.65 53.39
CA ASP A 244 20.76 5.03 52.41
C ASP A 244 20.03 5.63 51.20
N VAL A 245 20.05 6.96 51.17
CA VAL A 245 19.45 7.80 50.13
C VAL A 245 19.99 7.41 48.76
N GLU A 246 21.30 7.16 48.70
CA GLU A 246 21.98 6.80 47.47
C GLU A 246 21.49 5.42 47.00
N ALA A 247 21.36 4.45 47.91
CA ALA A 247 20.76 3.15 47.60
C ALA A 247 19.30 3.28 47.13
N THR A 248 18.49 4.12 47.79
CA THR A 248 17.08 4.31 47.45
C THR A 248 16.91 4.95 46.05
N VAL A 249 17.70 5.98 45.76
CA VAL A 249 17.72 6.62 44.43
C VAL A 249 18.25 5.66 43.38
N SER A 250 19.30 4.88 43.69
CA SER A 250 19.85 3.87 42.78
C SER A 250 18.82 2.78 42.45
N GLU A 251 18.10 2.27 43.45
CA GLU A 251 17.02 1.29 43.26
C GLU A 251 15.89 1.87 42.40
N PHE A 252 15.49 3.11 42.67
CA PHE A 252 14.50 3.84 41.87
C PHE A 252 14.91 3.93 40.39
N LEU A 253 16.14 4.38 40.12
CA LEU A 253 16.67 4.51 38.77
C LEU A 253 16.79 3.16 38.06
N ALA A 254 17.22 2.12 38.78
CA ALA A 254 17.27 0.75 38.26
C ALA A 254 15.88 0.24 37.88
N ARG A 255 14.87 0.48 38.73
CA ARG A 255 13.48 0.14 38.45
C ARG A 255 12.94 0.87 37.23
N LYS A 256 13.15 2.19 37.13
CA LYS A 256 12.72 2.98 35.96
C LYS A 256 13.39 2.51 34.66
N LYS A 257 14.69 2.21 34.72
CA LYS A 257 15.43 1.65 33.58
C LYS A 257 14.86 0.31 33.12
N LYS A 258 14.50 -0.57 34.07
CA LYS A 258 13.83 -1.85 33.77
C LYS A 258 12.48 -1.62 33.09
N VAL A 259 11.64 -0.75 33.65
CA VAL A 259 10.33 -0.41 33.06
C VAL A 259 10.47 0.09 31.62
N VAL A 260 11.45 0.97 31.33
CA VAL A 260 11.69 1.45 29.96
C VAL A 260 12.11 0.32 29.01
N ALA A 261 12.92 -0.63 29.48
CA ALA A 261 13.30 -1.80 28.69
C ALA A 261 12.08 -2.67 28.37
N ASP A 262 11.25 -2.98 29.38
CA ASP A 262 10.03 -3.79 29.23
C ASP A 262 9.03 -3.12 28.28
N ILE A 263 8.87 -1.79 28.37
CA ILE A 263 8.06 -1.00 27.43
C ILE A 263 8.58 -1.12 26.00
N GLY A 264 9.91 -1.05 25.82
CA GLY A 264 10.57 -1.18 24.53
C GLY A 264 10.34 -2.54 23.88
N GLU A 265 10.54 -3.63 24.63
CA GLU A 265 10.26 -4.99 24.17
C GLU A 265 8.79 -5.16 23.78
N HIS A 266 7.88 -4.70 24.65
CA HIS A 266 6.45 -4.75 24.37
C HIS A 266 6.05 -3.92 23.13
N ALA A 267 6.67 -2.76 22.93
CA ALA A 267 6.42 -1.89 21.78
C ALA A 267 6.82 -2.56 20.44
N LEU A 268 7.84 -3.43 20.44
CA LEU A 268 8.22 -4.23 19.28
C LEU A 268 7.12 -5.23 18.91
N ILE A 269 6.58 -5.95 19.90
CA ILE A 269 5.45 -6.89 19.73
C ILE A 269 4.24 -6.15 19.13
N CYS A 270 3.90 -4.99 19.69
CA CYS A 270 2.79 -4.18 19.24
C CYS A 270 2.98 -3.66 17.80
N SER A 271 4.20 -3.25 17.47
CA SER A 271 4.56 -2.77 16.13
C SER A 271 4.47 -3.89 15.09
N ALA A 272 4.93 -5.11 15.43
CA ALA A 272 4.78 -6.29 14.59
C ALA A 272 3.30 -6.63 14.37
N TRP A 273 2.48 -6.56 15.42
CA TRP A 273 1.04 -6.78 15.32
C TRP A 273 0.35 -5.79 14.35
N VAL A 274 0.63 -4.48 14.46
CA VAL A 274 0.07 -3.47 13.54
C VAL A 274 0.53 -3.75 12.10
N LYS A 275 1.81 -4.08 11.89
CA LYS A 275 2.35 -4.42 10.56
C LYS A 275 1.61 -5.62 9.96
N ASN A 276 1.45 -6.70 10.72
CA ASN A 276 0.76 -7.91 10.27
C ASN A 276 -0.71 -7.65 9.93
N ARG A 277 -1.41 -6.87 10.77
CA ARG A 277 -2.81 -6.50 10.52
C ARG A 277 -2.97 -5.65 9.25
N ASN A 278 -2.06 -4.70 9.04
CA ASN A 278 -2.04 -3.88 7.82
C ASN A 278 -1.71 -4.71 6.57
N ALA A 279 -0.77 -5.66 6.67
CA ALA A 279 -0.43 -6.58 5.60
C ALA A 279 -1.63 -7.46 5.24
N CYS A 280 -2.27 -8.09 6.24
CA CYS A 280 -3.48 -8.90 6.04
C CYS A 280 -4.61 -8.09 5.37
N ARG A 281 -4.87 -6.87 5.85
CA ARG A 281 -5.85 -5.97 5.20
C ARG A 281 -5.46 -5.66 3.75
N SER A 282 -4.18 -5.40 3.49
CA SER A 282 -3.69 -5.13 2.13
C SER A 282 -3.91 -6.32 1.19
N THR A 283 -3.61 -7.53 1.66
CA THR A 283 -3.83 -8.79 0.94
C THR A 283 -5.32 -8.99 0.64
N LEU A 284 -6.19 -8.89 1.65
CA LEU A 284 -7.65 -9.00 1.45
C LEU A 284 -8.18 -7.99 0.42
N LEU A 285 -7.72 -6.74 0.49
CA LEU A 285 -8.08 -5.72 -0.51
C LEU A 285 -7.51 -6.04 -1.89
N SER A 286 -6.32 -6.66 -1.96
CA SER A 286 -5.73 -7.14 -3.21
C SER A 286 -6.58 -8.25 -3.83
N ASP A 287 -7.02 -9.22 -3.03
CA ASP A 287 -7.87 -10.33 -3.49
C ASP A 287 -9.21 -9.84 -4.01
N VAL A 288 -9.84 -8.87 -3.34
CA VAL A 288 -11.07 -8.22 -3.81
C VAL A 288 -10.85 -7.52 -5.15
N ARG A 289 -9.72 -6.82 -5.31
CA ARG A 289 -9.36 -6.13 -6.56
C ARG A 289 -9.05 -7.13 -7.68
N ALA A 290 -8.40 -8.25 -7.37
CA ALA A 290 -8.10 -9.32 -8.32
C ALA A 290 -9.38 -9.98 -8.82
N LYS A 291 -10.30 -10.36 -7.91
CA LYS A 291 -11.62 -10.88 -8.27
C LYS A 291 -12.40 -9.91 -9.15
N ARG A 292 -12.42 -8.63 -8.77
CA ARG A 292 -13.06 -7.58 -9.58
C ARG A 292 -12.47 -7.48 -10.99
N PHE A 293 -11.14 -7.61 -11.13
CA PHE A 293 -10.49 -7.61 -12.44
C PHE A 293 -10.89 -8.85 -13.26
N GLU A 294 -10.92 -10.04 -12.66
CA GLU A 294 -11.35 -11.25 -13.36
C GLU A 294 -12.82 -11.17 -13.81
N ASP A 295 -13.72 -10.59 -13.00
CA ASP A 295 -15.11 -10.35 -13.39
C ASP A 295 -15.19 -9.42 -14.62
N ILE A 296 -14.44 -8.31 -14.61
CA ILE A 296 -14.39 -7.36 -15.73
C ILE A 296 -13.80 -8.03 -16.97
N LYS A 297 -12.74 -8.82 -16.79
CA LYS A 297 -12.09 -9.56 -17.86
C LYS A 297 -13.07 -10.52 -18.52
N SER A 298 -13.77 -11.36 -17.74
CA SER A 298 -14.75 -12.31 -18.27
C SER A 298 -15.82 -11.62 -19.15
N ARG A 299 -16.37 -10.49 -18.69
CA ARG A 299 -17.39 -9.73 -19.43
C ARG A 299 -16.85 -9.13 -20.74
N PHE A 300 -15.62 -8.64 -20.76
CA PHE A 300 -15.01 -8.18 -22.02
C PHE A 300 -14.69 -9.34 -22.97
N LEU A 301 -14.32 -10.51 -22.45
CA LEU A 301 -14.14 -11.72 -23.28
C LEU A 301 -15.47 -12.15 -23.91
N GLU A 302 -16.57 -12.11 -23.17
CA GLU A 302 -17.93 -12.37 -23.68
C GLU A 302 -18.34 -11.38 -24.79
N LEU A 303 -17.84 -10.14 -24.73
CA LEU A 303 -18.02 -9.13 -25.79
C LEU A 303 -17.07 -9.32 -27.00
N GLY A 304 -16.26 -10.39 -27.02
CA GLY A 304 -15.39 -10.75 -28.14
C GLY A 304 -13.98 -10.12 -28.11
N TYR A 305 -13.59 -9.46 -27.02
CA TYR A 305 -12.21 -9.00 -26.86
C TYR A 305 -11.30 -10.16 -26.46
N SER A 306 -10.00 -10.06 -26.75
CA SER A 306 -9.03 -11.04 -26.24
C SER A 306 -8.40 -10.56 -24.95
N GLU A 307 -7.89 -11.50 -24.15
CA GLU A 307 -7.25 -11.21 -22.87
C GLU A 307 -6.16 -10.14 -22.99
N LYS A 308 -5.39 -10.13 -24.09
CA LYS A 308 -4.34 -9.14 -24.33
C LYS A 308 -4.87 -7.69 -24.39
N ASP A 309 -6.12 -7.49 -24.79
CA ASP A 309 -6.77 -6.18 -24.86
C ASP A 309 -7.16 -5.67 -23.46
N VAL A 310 -7.50 -6.61 -22.58
CA VAL A 310 -8.10 -6.31 -21.28
C VAL A 310 -7.05 -6.21 -20.17
N VAL A 311 -5.90 -6.89 -20.30
CA VAL A 311 -4.79 -6.83 -19.32
C VAL A 311 -4.34 -5.39 -19.04
N GLN A 312 -4.43 -4.49 -20.02
CA GLN A 312 -4.10 -3.06 -19.86
C GLN A 312 -5.01 -2.33 -18.86
N LEU A 313 -6.19 -2.88 -18.54
CA LEU A 313 -7.11 -2.31 -17.57
C LEU A 313 -6.73 -2.60 -16.11
N ARG A 314 -5.78 -3.50 -15.83
CA ARG A 314 -5.45 -3.94 -14.46
C ARG A 314 -5.06 -2.79 -13.52
N LEU A 315 -4.53 -1.69 -14.07
CA LEU A 315 -4.16 -0.49 -13.31
C LEU A 315 -5.22 0.61 -13.28
N HIS A 316 -6.34 0.45 -14.00
CA HIS A 316 -7.38 1.47 -14.10
C HIS A 316 -8.08 1.72 -12.75
N PRO A 317 -8.37 2.98 -12.36
CA PRO A 317 -8.99 3.30 -11.07
C PRO A 317 -10.30 2.55 -10.77
N GLU A 318 -11.21 2.48 -11.74
CA GLU A 318 -12.50 1.77 -11.61
C GLU A 318 -12.35 0.25 -11.45
N VAL A 319 -11.22 -0.30 -11.91
CA VAL A 319 -10.87 -1.72 -11.79
C VAL A 319 -10.21 -1.99 -10.43
N ARG A 320 -9.34 -1.08 -9.99
CA ARG A 320 -8.63 -1.16 -8.70
C ARG A 320 -9.49 -0.79 -7.48
N THR A 321 -10.79 -0.58 -7.66
CA THR A 321 -11.70 -0.27 -6.57
C THR A 321 -12.03 -1.53 -5.77
N SER A 322 -12.01 -1.45 -4.44
CA SER A 322 -12.27 -2.60 -3.55
C SER A 322 -13.76 -2.88 -3.31
N LYS A 323 -14.64 -2.51 -4.26
CA LYS A 323 -16.09 -2.75 -4.18
C LYS A 323 -16.46 -3.96 -5.05
N PRO A 324 -17.39 -4.82 -4.64
CA PRO A 324 -17.87 -5.92 -5.47
C PRO A 324 -18.41 -5.44 -6.82
N MET A 325 -18.30 -6.30 -7.84
CA MET A 325 -18.92 -6.03 -9.14
C MET A 325 -20.40 -6.39 -9.09
N SER A 326 -21.27 -5.48 -9.52
CA SER A 326 -22.69 -5.74 -9.72
C SER A 326 -23.11 -5.26 -11.11
N GLU A 327 -24.25 -5.73 -11.60
CA GLU A 327 -24.71 -5.38 -12.95
C GLU A 327 -24.88 -3.87 -13.15
N ARG A 328 -25.42 -3.18 -12.13
CA ARG A 328 -25.55 -1.71 -12.15
C ARG A 328 -24.19 -1.01 -12.21
N VAL A 329 -23.18 -1.55 -11.51
CA VAL A 329 -21.82 -0.99 -11.55
C VAL A 329 -21.18 -1.25 -12.91
N TRP A 330 -21.38 -2.45 -13.47
CA TRP A 330 -20.88 -2.81 -14.79
C TRP A 330 -21.41 -1.86 -15.87
N GLN A 331 -22.72 -1.64 -15.93
CA GLN A 331 -23.35 -0.72 -16.89
C GLN A 331 -22.77 0.70 -16.83
N ARG A 332 -22.36 1.15 -15.65
CA ARG A 332 -21.74 2.46 -15.46
C ARG A 332 -20.27 2.49 -15.90
N ILE A 333 -19.49 1.45 -15.57
CA ILE A 333 -18.03 1.46 -15.81
C ILE A 333 -17.66 0.95 -17.20
N ALA A 334 -18.45 0.06 -17.81
CA ALA A 334 -18.13 -0.53 -19.11
C ALA A 334 -17.93 0.54 -20.19
N PRO A 335 -18.80 1.57 -20.33
CA PRO A 335 -18.57 2.66 -21.28
C PRO A 335 -17.29 3.46 -21.01
N LEU A 336 -16.84 3.56 -19.75
CA LEU A 336 -15.60 4.26 -19.39
C LEU A 336 -14.35 3.45 -19.73
N LEU A 337 -14.46 2.11 -19.66
CA LEU A 337 -13.36 1.20 -19.93
C LEU A 337 -13.21 0.89 -21.43
N LEU A 338 -14.32 0.90 -22.17
CA LEU A 338 -14.39 0.52 -23.59
C LEU A 338 -13.38 1.27 -24.48
N PRO A 339 -13.20 2.61 -24.38
CA PRO A 339 -12.20 3.32 -25.20
C PRO A 339 -10.78 2.81 -24.97
N ARG A 340 -10.46 2.43 -23.73
CA ARG A 340 -9.12 1.97 -23.36
C ARG A 340 -8.86 0.54 -23.84
N VAL A 341 -9.89 -0.32 -23.80
CA VAL A 341 -9.83 -1.67 -24.38
C VAL A 341 -9.73 -1.60 -25.91
N ASN A 342 -10.51 -0.73 -26.56
CA ASN A 342 -10.44 -0.51 -28.00
C ASN A 342 -9.06 -0.03 -28.42
N SER A 343 -8.51 0.97 -27.73
CA SER A 343 -7.16 1.45 -28.02
C SER A 343 -6.11 0.34 -27.85
N ALA A 344 -6.21 -0.48 -26.79
CA ALA A 344 -5.31 -1.61 -26.59
C ALA A 344 -5.44 -2.66 -27.70
N ARG A 345 -6.67 -2.97 -28.13
CA ARG A 345 -6.97 -3.86 -29.25
C ARG A 345 -6.38 -3.33 -30.55
N ASP A 346 -6.59 -2.06 -30.86
CA ASP A 346 -6.12 -1.47 -32.10
C ASP A 346 -4.58 -1.42 -32.12
N GLN A 347 -3.95 -1.08 -31.00
CA GLN A 347 -2.48 -1.17 -30.85
C GLN A 347 -1.96 -2.60 -30.99
N ARG A 348 -2.69 -3.61 -30.48
CA ARG A 348 -2.34 -5.01 -30.68
C ARG A 348 -2.44 -5.37 -32.16
N LEU A 349 -3.53 -5.03 -32.83
CA LEU A 349 -3.74 -5.32 -34.25
C LEU A 349 -2.68 -4.64 -35.13
N VAL A 350 -2.29 -3.40 -34.84
CA VAL A 350 -1.18 -2.71 -35.54
C VAL A 350 0.14 -3.45 -35.33
N ARG A 351 0.42 -3.88 -34.09
CA ARG A 351 1.66 -4.60 -33.76
C ARG A 351 1.72 -5.96 -34.43
N GLU A 352 0.64 -6.73 -34.32
CA GLU A 352 0.51 -8.05 -34.95
C GLU A 352 0.57 -7.89 -36.47
N GLY A 353 -0.13 -6.91 -37.06
CA GLY A 353 -0.05 -6.61 -38.49
C GLY A 353 1.36 -6.24 -38.96
N GLY A 354 2.06 -5.37 -38.21
CA GLY A 354 3.45 -5.03 -38.50
C GLY A 354 4.42 -6.21 -38.33
N GLU A 355 4.15 -7.10 -37.38
CA GLU A 355 4.91 -8.33 -37.20
C GLU A 355 4.68 -9.31 -38.36
N HIS A 356 3.43 -9.47 -38.81
CA HIS A 356 3.11 -10.25 -40.00
C HIS A 356 3.80 -9.70 -41.25
N TYR A 357 3.78 -8.38 -41.46
CA TYR A 357 4.52 -7.74 -42.54
C TYR A 357 6.03 -8.04 -42.46
N ARG A 358 6.64 -7.94 -41.27
CA ARG A 358 8.06 -8.25 -41.06
C ARG A 358 8.39 -9.72 -41.34
N GLN A 359 7.59 -10.65 -40.84
CA GLN A 359 7.78 -12.10 -41.05
C GLN A 359 7.71 -12.45 -42.53
N ARG A 360 6.72 -11.91 -43.26
CA ARG A 360 6.59 -12.15 -44.70
C ARG A 360 7.68 -11.49 -45.52
N ARG A 361 8.07 -10.25 -45.17
CA ARG A 361 9.23 -9.60 -45.79
C ARG A 361 10.51 -10.43 -45.62
N ALA A 362 10.68 -11.10 -44.48
CA ALA A 362 11.80 -12.02 -44.26
C ALA A 362 11.72 -13.27 -45.15
N LEU A 363 10.53 -13.85 -45.37
CA LEU A 363 10.35 -14.96 -46.31
C LEU A 363 10.69 -14.56 -47.76
N VAL A 364 10.27 -13.36 -48.19
CA VAL A 364 10.63 -12.81 -49.51
C VAL A 364 12.14 -12.57 -49.61
N ALA A 365 12.77 -12.07 -48.54
CA ALA A 365 14.22 -11.88 -48.49
C ALA A 365 14.99 -13.20 -48.65
N ASP A 366 14.57 -14.24 -47.93
CA ASP A 366 15.17 -15.58 -48.02
C ASP A 366 14.99 -16.21 -49.41
N ALA A 367 13.78 -16.10 -49.98
CA ALA A 367 13.49 -16.59 -51.32
C ALA A 367 14.29 -15.83 -52.40
N TYR A 368 14.42 -14.52 -52.28
CA TYR A 368 15.26 -13.70 -53.17
C TYR A 368 16.74 -14.09 -53.06
N ALA A 369 17.25 -14.28 -51.84
CA ALA A 369 18.62 -14.73 -51.61
C ALA A 369 18.89 -16.12 -52.24
N LYS A 370 17.91 -17.04 -52.19
CA LYS A 370 18.00 -18.35 -52.85
C LYS A 370 18.08 -18.25 -54.38
N VAL A 371 17.37 -17.30 -54.99
CA VAL A 371 17.44 -17.03 -56.44
C VAL A 371 18.78 -16.43 -56.85
N LEU A 372 19.38 -15.59 -55.99
CA LEU A 372 20.69 -14.99 -56.27
C LEU A 372 21.88 -15.94 -56.03
N ARG A 373 21.74 -16.92 -55.13
CA ARG A 373 22.80 -17.86 -54.73
C ARG A 373 23.50 -18.59 -55.91
N PRO A 374 22.81 -19.08 -56.96
CA PRO A 374 23.46 -19.75 -58.08
C PRO A 374 24.10 -18.80 -59.12
N LEU A 375 23.96 -17.48 -58.97
CA LEU A 375 24.49 -16.51 -59.94
C LEU A 375 26.01 -16.37 -59.85
N SER A 376 26.65 -16.06 -60.98
CA SER A 376 28.09 -15.77 -61.01
C SER A 376 28.41 -14.46 -60.27
N PRO A 377 29.66 -14.26 -59.77
CA PRO A 377 30.03 -13.08 -58.99
C PRO A 377 29.72 -11.74 -59.67
N LEU A 378 29.91 -11.67 -61.00
CA LEU A 378 29.60 -10.48 -61.79
C LEU A 378 28.08 -10.22 -61.85
N ARG A 379 27.27 -11.26 -62.05
CA ARG A 379 25.81 -11.15 -62.08
C ARG A 379 25.23 -10.80 -60.70
N LEU A 380 25.84 -11.33 -59.64
CA LEU A 380 25.47 -11.00 -58.27
C LEU A 380 25.73 -9.51 -57.95
N ALA A 381 26.90 -8.99 -58.35
CA ALA A 381 27.26 -7.58 -58.14
C ALA A 381 26.34 -6.59 -58.89
N LEU A 382 25.73 -7.03 -60.00
CA LEU A 382 24.83 -6.23 -60.83
C LEU A 382 23.35 -6.40 -60.48
N SER A 383 23.02 -7.35 -59.59
CA SER A 383 21.65 -7.62 -59.15
C SER A 383 21.08 -6.48 -58.29
N PRO A 384 19.75 -6.25 -58.31
CA PRO A 384 19.11 -5.27 -57.41
C PRO A 384 19.36 -5.60 -55.95
N THR A 385 19.54 -4.57 -55.11
CA THR A 385 19.46 -4.77 -53.66
C THR A 385 18.06 -5.27 -53.30
N PHE A 386 17.93 -5.96 -52.17
CA PHE A 386 16.61 -6.44 -51.74
C PHE A 386 15.57 -5.30 -51.60
N ALA A 387 16.02 -4.11 -51.18
CA ALA A 387 15.17 -2.92 -51.11
C ALA A 387 14.72 -2.46 -52.51
N ASP A 388 15.65 -2.37 -53.48
CA ASP A 388 15.32 -2.00 -54.86
C ASP A 388 14.41 -3.03 -55.53
N PHE A 389 14.62 -4.32 -55.24
CA PHE A 389 13.79 -5.41 -55.74
C PHE A 389 12.34 -5.28 -55.25
N LEU A 390 12.15 -5.02 -53.96
CA LEU A 390 10.80 -4.85 -53.38
C LEU A 390 10.12 -3.59 -53.90
N CYS A 391 10.83 -2.45 -53.91
CA CYS A 391 10.27 -1.18 -54.41
C CYS A 391 9.95 -1.25 -55.91
N GLY A 392 10.75 -1.99 -56.69
CA GLY A 392 10.52 -2.20 -58.12
C GLY A 392 9.42 -3.22 -58.44
N ASN A 393 8.80 -3.84 -57.43
CA ASN A 393 7.74 -4.84 -57.56
C ASN A 393 6.58 -4.52 -56.58
N GLN A 394 5.89 -3.41 -56.84
CA GLN A 394 4.83 -2.89 -55.96
C GLN A 394 3.73 -3.93 -55.68
N ALA A 395 3.33 -4.72 -56.68
CA ALA A 395 2.33 -5.78 -56.50
C ALA A 395 2.77 -6.87 -55.50
N LEU A 396 4.07 -7.20 -55.45
CA LEU A 396 4.62 -8.12 -54.45
C LEU A 396 4.67 -7.46 -53.07
N ALA A 397 5.03 -6.18 -53.00
CA ALA A 397 5.05 -5.42 -51.75
C ALA A 397 3.63 -5.29 -51.14
N ASP A 398 2.63 -5.01 -51.97
CA ASP A 398 1.22 -4.89 -51.58
C ASP A 398 0.66 -6.26 -51.16
N ALA A 399 1.01 -7.35 -51.86
CA ALA A 399 0.61 -8.72 -51.49
C ALA A 399 1.23 -9.19 -50.16
N VAL A 400 2.47 -8.76 -49.87
CA VAL A 400 3.14 -8.98 -48.57
C VAL A 400 2.42 -8.23 -47.45
N ALA A 401 1.91 -7.01 -47.74
CA ALA A 401 1.19 -6.17 -46.79
C ALA A 401 -0.27 -6.58 -46.55
N LEU A 402 -0.97 -7.13 -47.55
CA LEU A 402 -2.43 -7.30 -47.53
C LEU A 402 -2.94 -8.74 -47.32
N SER A 403 -2.12 -9.79 -47.40
CA SER A 403 -2.68 -11.16 -47.36
C SER A 403 -3.15 -11.59 -45.95
N ALA A 404 -4.29 -12.27 -45.84
CA ALA A 404 -4.98 -12.53 -44.57
C ALA A 404 -4.57 -13.84 -43.86
N ASP A 405 -3.88 -14.77 -44.54
CA ASP A 405 -3.60 -16.09 -43.96
C ASP A 405 -2.31 -16.11 -43.12
N ARG A 406 -2.49 -16.39 -41.81
CA ARG A 406 -1.41 -16.50 -40.83
C ARG A 406 -0.64 -17.83 -40.92
N ASP A 407 -1.30 -18.90 -41.35
CA ASP A 407 -0.80 -20.29 -41.23
C ASP A 407 -0.73 -21.05 -42.56
N ASN A 408 -0.55 -20.35 -43.68
CA ASN A 408 -0.39 -21.01 -44.97
C ASN A 408 1.02 -21.63 -45.09
N LEU A 409 1.15 -22.92 -44.78
CA LEU A 409 2.40 -23.69 -44.90
C LEU A 409 3.00 -23.67 -46.31
N TYR A 410 2.20 -23.39 -47.35
CA TYR A 410 2.64 -23.30 -48.73
C TYR A 410 3.11 -21.88 -49.12
N LEU A 411 2.91 -20.89 -48.25
CA LEU A 411 3.25 -19.49 -48.52
C LEU A 411 4.75 -19.29 -48.89
N PRO A 412 5.74 -19.92 -48.22
CA PRO A 412 7.14 -19.79 -48.63
C PRO A 412 7.40 -20.33 -50.03
N LYS A 413 6.74 -21.43 -50.43
CA LYS A 413 6.87 -22.04 -51.75
C LYS A 413 6.24 -21.18 -52.83
N LEU A 414 5.03 -20.67 -52.58
CA LEU A 414 4.33 -19.73 -53.48
C LEU A 414 5.12 -18.44 -53.70
N ILE A 415 5.71 -17.88 -52.64
CA ILE A 415 6.57 -16.70 -52.74
C ILE A 415 7.81 -17.00 -53.60
N TYR A 416 8.46 -18.14 -53.37
CA TYR A 416 9.62 -18.54 -54.16
C TYR A 416 9.28 -18.71 -55.64
N GLU A 417 8.19 -19.43 -55.96
CA GLU A 417 7.71 -19.61 -57.33
C GLU A 417 7.34 -18.29 -58.00
N ALA A 418 6.72 -17.37 -57.26
CA ALA A 418 6.41 -16.03 -57.76
C ALA A 418 7.68 -15.24 -58.09
N ILE A 419 8.69 -15.25 -57.21
CA ILE A 419 9.97 -14.58 -57.47
C ILE A 419 10.68 -15.21 -58.67
N CYS A 420 10.64 -16.54 -58.81
CA CYS A 420 11.21 -17.23 -59.98
C CYS A 420 10.57 -16.80 -61.31
N LYS A 421 9.27 -16.46 -61.32
CA LYS A 421 8.60 -15.92 -62.52
C LYS A 421 9.15 -14.55 -62.93
N PHE A 422 9.67 -13.77 -61.98
CA PHE A 422 10.34 -12.48 -62.25
C PHE A 422 11.83 -12.62 -62.61
N CYS A 423 12.41 -13.83 -62.60
CA CYS A 423 13.82 -14.04 -62.96
C CYS A 423 14.22 -13.44 -64.33
N PRO A 424 13.43 -13.60 -65.42
CA PRO A 424 13.79 -13.03 -66.71
C PRO A 424 13.87 -11.49 -66.68
N GLU A 425 12.99 -10.84 -65.92
CA GLU A 425 13.00 -9.38 -65.74
C GLU A 425 14.16 -8.93 -64.86
N LEU A 426 14.51 -9.70 -63.83
CA LEU A 426 15.70 -9.48 -63.01
C LEU A 426 16.99 -9.58 -63.83
N GLU A 427 17.07 -10.58 -64.70
CA GLU A 427 18.17 -10.77 -65.64
C GLU A 427 18.23 -9.63 -66.66
N ALA A 428 17.09 -9.21 -67.24
CA ALA A 428 17.02 -8.08 -68.15
C ALA A 428 17.49 -6.77 -67.49
N ARG A 429 17.09 -6.52 -66.23
CA ARG A 429 17.54 -5.34 -65.45
C ARG A 429 19.03 -5.42 -65.08
N ALA A 430 19.55 -6.60 -64.78
CA ALA A 430 20.97 -6.81 -64.55
C ALA A 430 21.79 -6.58 -65.83
N VAL A 431 21.30 -7.03 -66.98
CA VAL A 431 21.90 -6.77 -68.31
C VAL A 431 21.84 -5.29 -68.67
N GLU A 432 20.74 -4.61 -68.39
CA GLU A 432 20.61 -3.17 -68.60
C GLU A 432 21.58 -2.37 -67.73
N ARG A 433 21.72 -2.74 -66.45
CA ARG A 433 22.76 -2.18 -65.57
C ARG A 433 24.18 -2.48 -66.08
N THR A 434 24.40 -3.66 -66.64
CA THR A 434 25.67 -4.03 -67.30
C THR A 434 25.96 -3.10 -68.47
N ARG A 435 24.96 -2.84 -69.33
CA ARG A 435 25.05 -1.92 -70.48
C ARG A 435 25.26 -0.47 -70.05
N GLN A 436 24.69 -0.04 -68.93
CA GLN A 436 24.90 1.31 -68.37
C GLN A 436 26.25 1.44 -67.65
N SER A 437 26.81 0.36 -67.12
CA SER A 437 28.15 0.33 -66.51
C SER A 437 29.29 0.17 -67.54
N PHE A 438 29.03 -0.43 -68.70
CA PHE A 438 30.01 -0.65 -69.76
C PHE A 438 30.64 0.66 -70.29
N PRO A 439 29.90 1.77 -70.49
CA PRO A 439 30.47 3.07 -70.85
C PRO A 439 31.48 3.59 -69.83
N LEU A 440 31.30 3.28 -68.53
CA LEU A 440 32.21 3.71 -67.46
C LEU A 440 33.47 2.85 -67.42
N GLN A 441 33.35 1.53 -67.61
CA GLN A 441 34.51 0.63 -67.73
C GLN A 441 35.31 0.85 -69.01
N HIS A 442 34.65 1.10 -70.15
CA HIS A 442 35.32 1.40 -71.41
C HIS A 442 35.99 2.79 -71.39
N ARG A 443 35.42 3.77 -70.66
CA ARG A 443 36.09 5.05 -70.39
C ARG A 443 37.31 4.88 -69.49
N TYR A 444 37.25 4.01 -68.47
CA TYR A 444 38.40 3.69 -67.63
C TYR A 444 39.50 2.93 -68.38
N MET A 445 39.15 1.92 -69.19
CA MET A 445 40.13 1.18 -70.00
C MET A 445 40.73 2.04 -71.11
N ASN A 446 39.94 2.88 -71.78
CA ASN A 446 40.47 3.84 -72.76
C ASN A 446 41.33 4.91 -72.09
N ALA A 447 40.97 5.41 -70.90
CA ALA A 447 41.82 6.32 -70.14
C ALA A 447 43.15 5.64 -69.75
N GLN A 448 43.13 4.36 -69.34
CA GLN A 448 44.35 3.62 -69.01
C GLN A 448 45.23 3.35 -70.24
N ILE A 449 44.63 3.07 -71.41
CA ILE A 449 45.35 2.88 -72.68
C ILE A 449 45.96 4.20 -73.16
N VAL A 450 45.22 5.31 -73.07
CA VAL A 450 45.73 6.66 -73.42
C VAL A 450 46.85 7.09 -72.46
N VAL A 451 46.72 6.82 -71.16
CA VAL A 451 47.78 7.07 -70.16
C VAL A 451 49.01 6.20 -70.44
N ASN A 452 48.85 4.94 -70.81
CA ASN A 452 49.97 4.05 -71.15
C ASN A 452 50.65 4.42 -72.48
N GLN A 453 49.90 4.95 -73.46
CA GLN A 453 50.46 5.45 -74.73
C GLN A 453 51.18 6.79 -74.56
N LEU A 454 50.72 7.67 -73.67
CA LEU A 454 51.38 8.95 -73.37
C LEU A 454 52.65 8.79 -72.53
N LEU A 455 52.76 7.71 -71.74
CA LEU A 455 53.88 7.49 -70.82
C LEU A 455 55.01 6.59 -71.36
N GLY A 456 54.91 6.05 -72.58
CA GLY A 456 56.05 5.46 -73.28
C GLY A 456 56.77 4.29 -72.58
N PHE A 457 56.07 3.44 -71.82
CA PHE A 457 56.70 2.29 -71.14
C PHE A 457 56.55 0.98 -71.91
N THR A 458 57.69 0.42 -72.30
CA THR A 458 57.86 -0.97 -72.75
C THR A 458 57.92 -1.94 -71.55
N CYS A 459 57.13 -3.02 -71.64
CA CYS A 459 57.23 -4.35 -70.98
C CYS A 459 57.28 -4.52 -69.43
N LEU A 460 56.18 -5.13 -68.93
CA LEU A 460 56.05 -6.29 -67.98
C LEU A 460 56.40 -6.11 -66.47
N PRO A 461 55.93 -7.02 -65.59
CA PRO A 461 54.56 -7.46 -65.32
C PRO A 461 54.23 -7.30 -63.81
N THR A 462 53.04 -6.80 -63.45
CA THR A 462 52.60 -6.84 -62.05
C THR A 462 51.14 -7.22 -61.92
N ILE A 463 50.92 -8.51 -62.18
CA ILE A 463 49.86 -9.29 -61.55
C ILE A 463 50.07 -9.20 -60.02
N ALA A 464 49.45 -8.23 -59.34
CA ALA A 464 49.36 -8.25 -57.87
C ALA A 464 48.27 -7.35 -57.23
N ILE A 465 47.73 -6.33 -57.91
CA ILE A 465 46.89 -5.30 -57.22
C ILE A 465 45.43 -5.29 -57.70
N VAL A 466 44.81 -6.46 -57.82
CA VAL A 466 43.33 -6.54 -57.92
C VAL A 466 42.73 -7.49 -56.87
N ARG A 467 43.56 -8.20 -56.09
CA ARG A 467 43.08 -9.18 -55.09
C ARG A 467 42.68 -8.59 -53.73
N ARG A 468 42.61 -7.27 -53.54
CA ARG A 468 42.42 -6.66 -52.21
C ARG A 468 41.12 -5.90 -51.94
N ASN A 469 40.19 -5.82 -52.89
CA ASN A 469 38.89 -5.15 -52.68
C ASN A 469 37.67 -6.08 -52.79
N LEU A 470 37.84 -7.33 -52.35
CA LEU A 470 36.74 -8.24 -52.01
C LEU A 470 37.01 -8.82 -50.63
N ARG A 471 36.78 -8.00 -49.59
CA ARG A 471 36.47 -8.33 -48.19
C ARG A 471 36.64 -7.06 -47.36
N LEU A 472 35.53 -6.36 -47.14
CA LEU A 472 35.08 -5.84 -45.85
C LEU A 472 33.57 -5.58 -45.96
#